data_AF-A0AAI9N1F3-F1
#
_entry.id   AF-A0AAI9N1F3-F1
#
_cell.length_a   1.000
_cell.length_b   1.000
_cell.length_c   1.000
_cell.angle_alpha   90.00
_cell.angle_beta   90.00
_cell.angle_gamma   90.00
#
_symmetry.space_group_name_H-M   'P 1'
#
loop_
_entity.id
_entity.type
_entity.pdbx_description
1 polymer ?
#
loop_
_entity_poly.entity_id
_entity_poly.type
_entity_poly.pdbx_seq_one_letter_code
_entity_poly.pdbx_strand_id
1 'polypeptide(L)'
;MLTHGVDGTKLTVIYVYLRQQVTVRPAAGRGDLRVEITLLAAPSTLYDAVIIVEGEEALMPLAANLLVTDFLRDQYRICWPVLGLGIANIVSEKVELPRGPAQL
;
A
#
# COMPACT_ATOMS: atom_id res chain seq x y z
N MET A 1 0.01 -6.22 0.78
CA MET A 1 -1.41 -6.31 1.20
C MET A 1 -2.27 -5.84 0.03
N LEU A 2 -3.40 -6.50 -0.24
CA LEU A 2 -4.27 -6.17 -1.38
C LEU A 2 -5.73 -6.20 -0.91
N THR A 3 -6.55 -5.33 -1.49
CA THR A 3 -8.01 -5.36 -1.30
C THR A 3 -8.68 -5.67 -2.64
N HIS A 4 -9.96 -6.05 -2.62
CA HIS A 4 -10.74 -6.11 -3.85
C HIS A 4 -10.84 -4.70 -4.47
N GLY A 5 -10.83 -4.63 -5.81
CA GLY A 5 -11.01 -3.37 -6.57
C GLY A 5 -9.75 -2.53 -6.82
N VAL A 6 -8.54 -3.07 -6.57
CA VAL A 6 -7.27 -2.36 -6.83
C VAL A 6 -6.90 -2.40 -8.32
N ASP A 7 -6.36 -1.29 -8.85
CA ASP A 7 -5.89 -1.21 -10.23
C ASP A 7 -4.64 -2.08 -10.46
N GLY A 8 -4.84 -3.22 -11.15
CA GLY A 8 -3.78 -4.17 -11.49
C GLY A 8 -2.71 -3.63 -12.44
N THR A 9 -3.00 -2.58 -13.20
CA THR A 9 -2.03 -1.98 -14.13
C THR A 9 -0.94 -1.24 -13.36
N LYS A 10 -1.33 -0.43 -12.36
CA LYS A 10 -0.40 0.30 -11.49
C LYS A 10 0.42 -0.63 -10.60
N LEU A 11 -0.21 -1.69 -10.08
CA LEU A 11 0.49 -2.74 -9.34
C LEU A 11 1.60 -3.40 -10.18
N THR A 12 1.32 -3.68 -11.47
CA THR A 12 2.31 -4.27 -12.38
C THR A 12 3.50 -3.33 -12.60
N VAL A 13 3.26 -2.03 -12.76
CA VAL A 13 4.33 -1.03 -12.93
C VAL A 13 5.22 -0.93 -11.69
N ILE A 14 4.63 -0.82 -10.50
CA ILE A 14 5.38 -0.77 -9.22
C ILE A 14 6.20 -2.05 -9.05
N TYR A 15 5.58 -3.19 -9.32
CA TYR A 15 6.24 -4.48 -9.23
C TYR A 15 7.47 -4.59 -10.18
N VAL A 16 7.31 -4.18 -11.44
CA VAL A 16 8.41 -4.17 -12.42
C VAL A 16 9.51 -3.21 -12.00
N TYR A 17 9.16 -2.04 -11.46
CA TYR A 17 10.13 -1.06 -10.98
C TYR A 17 10.93 -1.57 -9.77
N LEU A 18 10.24 -2.13 -8.76
CA LEU A 18 10.90 -2.67 -7.58
C LEU A 18 11.76 -3.90 -7.92
N ARG A 19 11.36 -4.72 -8.90
CA ARG A 19 12.17 -5.84 -9.43
C ARG A 19 13.52 -5.43 -9.98
N GLN A 20 13.64 -4.22 -10.52
CA GLN A 20 14.91 -3.72 -11.04
C GLN A 20 15.89 -3.34 -9.92
N GLN A 21 15.39 -3.12 -8.70
CA GLN A 21 16.19 -2.64 -7.57
C GLN A 21 16.32 -3.68 -6.43
N VAL A 22 15.35 -4.58 -6.27
CA VAL A 22 15.26 -5.60 -5.20
C VAL A 22 14.54 -6.86 -5.71
N THR A 23 14.81 -8.03 -5.12
CA THR A 23 14.07 -9.27 -5.45
C THR A 23 12.64 -9.21 -4.90
N VAL A 24 11.69 -8.83 -5.75
CA VAL A 24 10.24 -8.93 -5.45
C VAL A 24 9.66 -10.20 -6.08
N ARG A 25 8.71 -10.88 -5.44
CA ARG A 25 8.00 -12.02 -6.05
C ARG A 25 6.72 -11.53 -6.76
N PRO A 26 6.47 -11.91 -8.02
CA PRO A 26 5.28 -11.46 -8.73
C PRO A 26 4.07 -12.25 -8.26
N ALA A 27 2.97 -11.55 -7.99
CA ALA A 27 1.66 -12.05 -8.35
C ALA A 27 1.42 -11.65 -9.82
N ALA A 28 1.36 -12.62 -10.72
CA ALA A 28 1.39 -12.41 -12.17
C ALA A 28 0.04 -11.93 -12.74
N GLY A 29 0.09 -10.90 -13.61
CA GLY A 29 -0.84 -10.68 -14.73
C GLY A 29 -2.25 -10.15 -14.42
N ARG A 30 -2.98 -9.75 -15.47
CA ARG A 30 -4.43 -9.47 -15.43
C ARG A 30 -5.18 -10.75 -15.01
N GLY A 31 -5.44 -10.88 -13.72
CA GLY A 31 -6.08 -12.03 -13.07
C GLY A 31 -5.96 -11.88 -11.56
N ASP A 32 -6.80 -12.60 -10.81
CA ASP A 32 -6.90 -12.50 -9.35
C ASP A 32 -5.54 -12.39 -8.67
N LEU A 33 -5.28 -11.23 -8.08
CA LEU A 33 -4.00 -10.95 -7.44
C LEU A 33 -3.95 -11.72 -6.12
N ARG A 34 -3.05 -12.71 -6.04
CA ARG A 34 -2.92 -13.55 -4.85
C ARG A 34 -2.40 -12.72 -3.68
N VAL A 35 -3.19 -12.65 -2.61
CA VAL A 35 -2.76 -12.07 -1.33
C VAL A 35 -1.67 -12.97 -0.73
N GLU A 36 -0.46 -12.44 -0.55
CA GLU A 36 0.65 -13.18 0.05
C GLU A 36 0.49 -13.38 1.56
N ILE A 37 0.04 -12.35 2.28
CA ILE A 37 -0.14 -12.36 3.74
C ILE A 37 -1.17 -11.31 4.17
N THR A 38 -1.83 -11.56 5.30
CA THR A 38 -2.81 -10.64 5.91
C THR A 38 -2.14 -9.65 6.87
N LEU A 39 -2.78 -8.52 7.16
CA LEU A 39 -2.27 -7.54 8.15
C LEU A 39 -2.11 -8.12 9.55
N LEU A 40 -2.99 -9.04 9.95
CA LEU A 40 -2.92 -9.68 11.27
C LEU A 40 -1.73 -10.63 11.37
N ALA A 41 -1.32 -11.24 10.26
CA ALA A 41 -0.26 -12.24 10.25
C ALA A 41 1.14 -11.61 10.13
N ALA A 42 1.25 -10.34 9.70
CA ALA A 42 2.53 -9.68 9.47
C ALA A 42 2.67 -8.42 10.33
N PRO A 43 3.58 -8.38 11.32
CA PRO A 43 3.89 -7.15 12.02
C PRO A 43 4.50 -6.11 11.07
N SER A 44 4.26 -4.83 11.37
CA SER A 44 4.75 -3.69 10.59
C SER A 44 6.28 -3.72 10.42
N THR A 45 7.01 -4.12 11.45
CA THR A 45 8.48 -4.20 11.46
C THR A 45 9.11 -5.14 10.43
N LEU A 46 8.33 -5.96 9.70
CA LEU A 46 8.87 -6.81 8.62
C LEU A 46 9.09 -6.08 7.29
N TYR A 47 8.57 -4.85 7.15
CA TYR A 47 8.54 -4.15 5.85
C TYR A 47 9.18 -2.78 5.92
N ASP A 48 10.28 -2.56 5.21
CA ASP A 48 11.01 -1.28 5.23
C ASP A 48 10.25 -0.10 4.59
N ALA A 49 9.14 -0.35 3.87
CA ALA A 49 8.34 0.67 3.19
C ALA A 49 6.91 0.17 2.90
N VAL A 50 5.98 1.12 2.74
CA VAL A 50 4.58 0.83 2.35
C VAL A 50 4.17 1.66 1.14
N ILE A 51 3.55 0.99 0.15
CA ILE A 51 2.95 1.65 -1.02
C ILE A 51 1.45 1.35 -1.03
N ILE A 52 0.63 2.39 -1.16
CA ILE A 52 -0.82 2.32 -1.27
C ILE A 52 -1.20 2.66 -2.71
N VAL A 53 -1.81 1.70 -3.39
CA VAL A 53 -2.22 1.81 -4.79
C VAL A 53 -3.69 2.21 -4.87
N GLU A 54 -4.03 2.93 -5.93
CA GLU A 54 -5.41 3.33 -6.19
C GLU A 54 -6.32 2.15 -6.52
N GLY A 55 -7.57 2.28 -6.06
CA GLY A 55 -8.71 1.48 -6.47
C GLY A 55 -9.98 2.14 -5.94
N GLU A 56 -10.89 2.54 -6.83
CA GLU A 56 -12.08 3.30 -6.43
C GLU A 56 -12.95 2.55 -5.41
N GLU A 57 -13.14 1.23 -5.63
CA GLU A 57 -13.89 0.37 -4.71
C GLU A 57 -13.07 -0.05 -3.48
N ALA A 58 -11.74 0.02 -3.57
CA ALA A 58 -10.78 -0.45 -2.58
C ALA A 58 -10.53 0.57 -1.45
N LEU A 59 -10.51 1.87 -1.80
CA LEU A 59 -9.95 2.90 -0.93
C LEU A 59 -10.82 3.24 0.28
N MET A 60 -12.14 3.31 0.12
CA MET A 60 -13.06 3.59 1.23
C MET A 60 -13.03 2.48 2.30
N PRO A 61 -13.14 1.18 1.95
CA PRO A 61 -12.97 0.09 2.90
C PRO A 61 -11.58 0.05 3.53
N LEU A 62 -10.53 0.29 2.75
CA LEU A 62 -9.15 0.30 3.23
C LEU A 62 -8.92 1.42 4.26
N ALA A 63 -9.43 2.63 3.98
CA ALA A 63 -9.30 3.79 4.87
C ALA A 63 -10.17 3.68 6.14
N ALA A 64 -11.20 2.82 6.14
CA ALA A 64 -12.04 2.55 7.30
C ALA A 64 -11.50 1.40 8.18
N ASN A 65 -10.48 0.66 7.72
CA ASN A 65 -9.96 -0.49 8.43
C ASN A 65 -8.94 -0.07 9.50
N LEU A 66 -9.28 -0.31 10.78
CA LEU A 66 -8.42 0.03 11.92
C LEU A 66 -7.05 -0.65 11.86
N LEU A 67 -6.97 -1.87 11.31
CA LEU A 67 -5.68 -2.56 11.16
C LEU A 67 -4.75 -1.85 10.19
N VAL A 68 -5.31 -1.20 9.16
CA VAL A 68 -4.52 -0.40 8.21
C VAL A 68 -4.02 0.87 8.90
N THR A 69 -4.90 1.53 9.65
CA THR A 69 -4.56 2.71 10.45
C THR A 69 -3.42 2.43 11.42
N ASP A 70 -3.52 1.35 12.19
CA ASP A 70 -2.51 0.97 13.17
C ASP A 70 -1.19 0.60 12.48
N PHE A 71 -1.25 -0.18 11.41
CA PHE A 71 -0.07 -0.57 10.64
C PHE A 71 0.67 0.65 10.06
N LEU A 72 -0.05 1.61 9.48
CA LEU A 72 0.53 2.82 8.90
C LEU A 72 1.08 3.78 9.98
N ARG A 73 0.43 3.88 11.14
CA ARG A 73 0.95 4.65 12.27
C ARG A 73 2.23 4.04 12.82
N ASP A 74 2.32 2.71 12.88
CA ASP A 74 3.54 2.03 13.33
C ASP A 74 4.70 2.23 12.35
N GLN A 75 4.42 2.18 11.05
CA GLN A 75 5.38 2.51 9.99
C GLN A 75 5.88 3.96 10.09
N TYR A 76 4.96 4.90 10.37
CA TYR A 76 5.32 6.29 10.57
C TYR A 76 6.16 6.52 11.83
N ARG A 77 5.86 5.83 12.94
CA ARG A 77 6.61 5.92 14.21
C ARG A 77 8.07 5.50 14.07
N ILE A 78 8.37 4.53 13.22
CA ILE A 78 9.73 4.07 12.91
C ILE A 78 10.37 4.85 11.75
N CYS A 79 9.68 5.90 11.26
CA CYS A 79 10.10 6.75 10.16
C CYS A 79 10.32 6.00 8.84
N TRP A 80 9.60 4.90 8.62
CA TRP A 80 9.63 4.20 7.36
C TRP A 80 8.72 4.87 6.32
N PRO A 81 9.16 4.94 5.05
CA PRO A 81 8.45 5.66 4.01
C PRO A 81 7.10 5.03 3.69
N VAL A 82 6.06 5.88 3.65
CA VAL A 82 4.70 5.54 3.20
C VAL A 82 4.39 6.37 1.96
N LEU A 83 4.06 5.70 0.86
CA LEU A 83 3.73 6.32 -0.42
C LEU A 83 2.30 6.03 -0.83
N GLY A 84 1.46 7.06 -0.93
CA GLY A 84 0.13 6.99 -1.54
C GLY A 84 0.18 7.45 -3.00
N LEU A 85 -0.31 6.62 -3.92
CA LEU A 85 -0.40 6.99 -5.34
C LEU A 85 -1.73 7.70 -5.63
N GLY A 86 -1.66 8.91 -6.21
CA GLY A 86 -2.79 9.78 -6.57
C GLY A 86 -3.94 9.79 -5.56
N ILE A 87 -5.11 9.21 -5.90
CA ILE A 87 -6.30 9.25 -5.01
C ILE A 87 -6.11 8.46 -3.71
N ALA A 88 -5.12 7.56 -3.64
CA ALA A 88 -4.83 6.78 -2.43
C ALA A 88 -4.29 7.63 -1.27
N ASN A 89 -3.92 8.89 -1.52
CA ASN A 89 -3.55 9.86 -0.47
C ASN A 89 -4.68 10.11 0.55
N ILE A 90 -5.94 9.82 0.18
CA ILE A 90 -7.08 9.88 1.12
C ILE A 90 -6.89 8.97 2.34
N VAL A 91 -6.15 7.86 2.18
CA VAL A 91 -5.83 6.96 3.30
C VAL A 91 -4.89 7.64 4.28
N SER A 92 -3.89 8.38 3.80
CA SER A 92 -2.96 9.12 4.66
C SER A 92 -3.68 10.22 5.45
N GLU A 93 -4.64 10.91 4.81
CA GLU A 93 -5.47 11.91 5.48
C GLU A 93 -6.35 11.31 6.58
N LYS A 94 -7.00 10.16 6.31
CA LYS A 94 -7.81 9.47 7.32
C LYS A 94 -6.99 8.93 8.50
N VAL A 95 -5.73 8.58 8.27
CA VAL A 95 -4.82 8.05 9.30
C VAL A 95 -4.09 9.19 10.05
N GLU A 96 -4.33 10.44 9.66
CA GLU A 96 -3.72 11.65 10.22
C GLU A 96 -2.19 11.68 10.04
N LEU A 97 -1.70 11.04 8.97
CA LEU A 97 -0.29 11.13 8.59
C LEU A 97 -0.02 12.44 7.85
N PRO A 98 1.12 13.11 8.10
CA PRO A 98 1.47 14.31 7.37
C PRO A 98 1.60 13.99 5.87
N ARG A 99 0.99 14.84 5.05
CA ARG A 99 1.07 14.71 3.59
C ARG A 99 2.53 14.89 3.18
N GLY A 100 3.04 13.94 2.39
CA GLY A 100 4.27 14.16 1.64
C GLY A 100 4.13 15.38 0.72
N PRO A 101 5.25 15.97 0.25
CA PRO A 101 5.19 17.11 -0.65
C PRO A 101 4.27 16.79 -1.83
N ALA A 102 3.31 17.69 -2.10
CA ALA A 102 2.42 17.56 -3.24
C ALA A 102 3.29 17.40 -4.49
N GLN A 103 3.18 16.26 -5.17
CA GLN A 103 3.88 16.04 -6.43
C GLN A 103 3.35 17.07 -7.43
N LEU A 104 4.22 18.01 -7.82
CA LEU A 104 4.02 19.02 -8.87
C LEU A 104 3.88 18.36 -10.24
#